data_AF-A0A958N7P2-F1
#
_entry.id   AF-A0A958N7P2-F1
#
_cell.length_a   1.000
_cell.length_b   1.000
_cell.length_c   1.000
_cell.angle_alpha   90.00
_cell.angle_beta   90.00
_cell.angle_gamma   90.00
#
_symmetry.space_group_name_H-M   'P 1'
#
loop_
_entity.id
_entity.type
_entity.pdbx_description
1 polymer ?
#
loop_
_entity_poly.entity_id
_entity_poly.type
_entity_poly.pdbx_seq_one_letter_code
_entity_poly.pdbx_strand_id
1 'polypeptide(L)'
;MKENPLFVDSTKTRGDNIKVNFELSNLLLRDDERLILKVIEEPQGRQHEVLMRSQDNLYTARLFLQHQNKIKFQFVVLKDDKVELVSPAFEDRAHYIIESLWDVARSKQLIFDKKSQTENKDHRVYQQFQENKTLLGNLIKQWGL
;
A
#
# COMPACT_ATOMS: atom_id res chain seq x y z
N MET A 1 -14.96 -44.59 -34.22
CA MET A 1 -15.12 -44.16 -32.82
C MET A 1 -15.58 -42.71 -32.84
N LYS A 2 -16.77 -42.42 -32.32
CA LYS A 2 -17.33 -41.07 -32.23
C LYS A 2 -16.69 -40.39 -31.02
N GLU A 3 -15.87 -39.36 -31.25
CA GLU A 3 -15.41 -38.48 -30.17
C GLU A 3 -16.61 -37.72 -29.61
N ASN A 4 -16.69 -37.66 -28.28
CA ASN A 4 -17.73 -36.97 -27.54
C ASN A 4 -17.29 -35.50 -27.34
N PRO A 5 -17.88 -34.50 -28.04
CA PRO A 5 -17.44 -33.11 -27.96
C PRO A 5 -17.98 -32.36 -26.72
N LEU A 6 -18.52 -33.06 -25.72
CA LEU A 6 -19.26 -32.43 -24.61
C LEU A 6 -18.42 -31.94 -23.43
N PHE A 7 -17.09 -32.06 -23.47
CA PHE A 7 -16.23 -31.52 -22.42
C PHE A 7 -15.38 -30.37 -22.96
N VAL A 8 -16.08 -29.31 -23.38
CA VAL A 8 -15.47 -27.99 -23.48
C VAL A 8 -15.24 -27.51 -22.04
N ASP A 9 -13.98 -27.40 -21.64
CA ASP A 9 -13.48 -26.79 -20.39
C ASP A 9 -14.07 -25.39 -20.17
N SER A 10 -15.31 -25.32 -19.72
CA SER A 10 -16.07 -24.10 -19.45
C SER A 10 -16.17 -23.85 -17.95
N THR A 11 -15.06 -24.03 -17.23
CA THR A 11 -14.90 -23.53 -15.86
C THR A 11 -13.71 -22.59 -15.79
N LYS A 12 -13.68 -21.57 -16.65
CA LYS A 12 -13.13 -20.29 -16.22
C LYS A 12 -14.19 -19.67 -15.32
N THR A 13 -14.14 -19.98 -14.02
CA THR A 13 -14.89 -19.28 -12.98
C THR A 13 -14.44 -17.81 -12.99
N ARG A 14 -15.02 -17.00 -13.88
CA ARG A 14 -15.06 -15.56 -13.67
C ARG A 14 -15.95 -15.37 -12.45
N GLY A 15 -15.34 -15.16 -11.29
CA GLY A 15 -16.07 -14.84 -10.07
C GLY A 15 -16.98 -13.65 -10.33
N ASP A 16 -18.19 -13.71 -9.79
CA ASP A 16 -19.15 -12.61 -9.90
C ASP A 16 -18.57 -11.34 -9.26
N ASN A 17 -18.74 -10.19 -9.91
CA ASN A 17 -18.41 -8.91 -9.28
C ASN A 17 -19.48 -8.58 -8.25
N ILE A 18 -19.06 -8.40 -7.00
CA ILE A 18 -19.93 -7.98 -5.91
C ILE A 18 -19.59 -6.57 -5.46
N LYS A 19 -20.58 -5.90 -4.90
CA LYS A 19 -20.37 -4.61 -4.23
C LYS A 19 -19.89 -4.87 -2.81
N VAL A 20 -18.65 -4.49 -2.54
CA VAL A 20 -17.99 -4.59 -1.23
C VAL A 20 -18.07 -3.25 -0.53
N ASN A 21 -18.56 -3.24 0.71
CA ASN A 21 -18.54 -2.08 1.61
C ASN A 21 -17.32 -2.19 2.52
N PHE A 22 -16.42 -1.21 2.47
CA PHE A 22 -15.31 -1.10 3.39
C PHE A 22 -15.69 -0.14 4.50
N GLU A 23 -15.43 -0.54 5.73
CA GLU A 23 -15.81 0.18 6.93
C GLU A 23 -14.59 0.34 7.84
N LEU A 24 -14.27 1.58 8.18
CA LEU A 24 -13.20 1.93 9.10
C LEU A 24 -13.75 2.74 10.26
N SER A 25 -13.57 2.21 11.46
CA SER A 25 -13.99 2.85 12.72
C SER A 25 -12.80 3.44 13.48
N ASN A 26 -13.09 4.31 14.44
CA ASN A 26 -12.12 4.86 15.41
C ASN A 26 -10.98 5.68 14.79
N LEU A 27 -11.21 6.30 13.63
CA LEU A 27 -10.29 7.28 13.06
C LEU A 27 -10.82 8.70 13.30
N LEU A 28 -9.99 9.58 13.85
CA LEU A 28 -10.29 11.01 13.94
C LEU A 28 -9.46 11.75 12.88
N LEU A 29 -10.14 12.38 11.92
CA LEU A 29 -9.52 13.26 10.94
C LEU A 29 -9.71 14.71 11.35
N ARG A 30 -8.77 15.55 10.95
CA ARG A 30 -8.94 17.02 11.00
C ARG A 30 -9.82 17.49 9.84
N ASP A 31 -10.35 18.70 9.95
CA ASP A 31 -11.24 19.29 8.94
C ASP A 31 -10.60 19.42 7.54
N ASP A 32 -9.27 19.53 7.47
CA ASP A 32 -8.48 19.63 6.25
C ASP A 32 -7.93 18.29 5.75
N GLU A 33 -8.21 17.20 6.46
CA GLU A 33 -7.74 15.85 6.14
C GLU A 33 -8.80 15.04 5.40
N ARG A 34 -8.36 14.21 4.46
CA ARG A 34 -9.20 13.30 3.67
C ARG A 34 -8.68 11.88 3.77
N LEU A 35 -9.59 10.92 3.92
CA LEU A 35 -9.25 9.50 3.95
C LEU A 35 -9.55 8.84 2.61
N ILE A 36 -8.55 8.18 2.04
CA ILE A 36 -8.71 7.34 0.87
C ILE A 36 -8.42 5.88 1.22
N LEU A 37 -9.10 4.97 0.53
CA LEU A 37 -8.85 3.54 0.53
C LEU A 37 -8.15 3.16 -0.77
N LYS A 38 -7.02 2.47 -0.67
CA LYS A 38 -6.36 1.83 -1.81
C LYS A 38 -6.52 0.31 -1.71
N VAL A 39 -6.98 -0.32 -2.78
CA VAL A 39 -7.19 -1.78 -2.86
C VAL A 39 -6.47 -2.34 -4.08
N ILE A 40 -5.84 -3.50 -3.92
CA ILE A 40 -5.24 -4.29 -4.99
C ILE A 40 -5.92 -5.65 -4.99
N GLU A 41 -6.54 -6.01 -6.11
CA GLU A 41 -7.22 -7.30 -6.31
C GLU A 41 -6.24 -8.33 -6.90
N GLU A 42 -6.03 -9.44 -6.20
CA GLU A 42 -5.18 -10.55 -6.64
C GLU A 42 -6.02 -11.68 -7.24
N PRO A 43 -5.52 -12.39 -8.28
CA PRO A 43 -4.19 -12.29 -8.87
C PRO A 43 -4.07 -11.24 -9.99
N GLN A 44 -5.14 -10.51 -10.30
CA GLN A 44 -5.21 -9.65 -11.50
C GLN A 44 -4.38 -8.38 -11.37
N GLY A 45 -3.97 -8.01 -10.14
CA GLY A 45 -3.21 -6.80 -9.85
C GLY A 45 -4.02 -5.51 -10.07
N ARG A 46 -5.35 -5.61 -10.17
CA ARG A 46 -6.19 -4.44 -10.43
C ARG A 46 -6.17 -3.53 -9.21
N GLN A 47 -5.84 -2.26 -9.42
CA GLN A 47 -5.76 -1.26 -8.36
C GLN A 47 -6.99 -0.37 -8.36
N HIS A 48 -7.48 -0.06 -7.16
CA HIS A 48 -8.60 0.83 -6.91
C HIS A 48 -8.19 1.86 -5.87
N GLU A 49 -8.63 3.09 -6.07
CA GLU A 49 -8.49 4.17 -5.10
C GLU A 49 -9.84 4.88 -4.97
N VAL A 50 -10.30 5.07 -3.74
CA VAL A 50 -11.62 5.64 -3.48
C VAL A 50 -11.59 6.51 -2.23
N LEU A 51 -12.21 7.68 -2.31
CA LEU A 51 -12.43 8.54 -1.15
C LEU A 51 -13.45 7.89 -0.21
N MET A 52 -13.09 7.77 1.06
CA MET A 52 -14.00 7.27 2.08
C MET A 52 -14.88 8.42 2.59
N ARG A 53 -16.17 8.13 2.78
CA ARG A 53 -17.14 9.09 3.31
C ARG A 53 -17.29 8.89 4.82
N SER A 54 -17.23 9.97 5.58
CA SER A 54 -17.49 9.95 7.02
C SER A 54 -19.01 10.04 7.28
N GLN A 55 -19.51 9.17 8.15
CA GLN A 55 -20.86 9.20 8.69
C GLN A 55 -20.82 8.62 10.11
N ASP A 56 -21.27 9.38 11.12
CA ASP A 56 -21.41 8.90 12.51
C ASP A 56 -20.16 8.21 13.10
N ASN A 57 -18.97 8.80 12.91
CA ASN A 57 -17.65 8.25 13.29
C ASN A 57 -17.22 6.96 12.54
N LEU A 58 -17.92 6.62 11.46
CA LEU A 58 -17.60 5.52 10.56
C LEU A 58 -17.19 6.07 9.19
N TYR A 59 -16.05 5.61 8.67
CA TYR A 59 -15.66 5.88 7.30
C TYR A 59 -16.06 4.72 6.41
N THR A 60 -16.78 5.01 5.33
CA THR A 60 -17.27 3.98 4.40
C THR A 60 -16.84 4.24 2.97
N ALA A 61 -16.52 3.16 2.25
CA ALA A 61 -16.31 3.19 0.80
C ALA A 61 -16.90 1.95 0.13
N ARG A 62 -17.28 2.09 -1.14
CA ARG A 62 -17.92 1.00 -1.90
C ARG A 62 -17.13 0.74 -3.18
N LEU A 63 -16.75 -0.51 -3.40
CA LEU A 63 -16.03 -0.96 -4.59
C LEU A 63 -16.69 -2.21 -5.17
N PHE A 64 -16.59 -2.36 -6.49
CA PHE A 64 -16.95 -3.62 -7.15
C PHE A 64 -15.70 -4.47 -7.31
N LEU A 65 -15.67 -5.62 -6.65
CA LEU A 65 -14.55 -6.57 -6.62
C LEU A 65 -15.07 -7.96 -6.98
N GLN A 66 -14.23 -8.84 -7.53
CA GLN A 66 -14.67 -10.21 -7.78
C GLN A 66 -14.79 -10.95 -6.45
N HIS A 67 -15.93 -11.59 -6.27
CA HIS A 67 -16.26 -12.33 -5.07
C HIS A 67 -15.21 -13.38 -4.75
N GLN A 68 -14.80 -13.45 -3.48
CA GLN A 68 -13.82 -14.38 -2.92
C GLN A 68 -12.37 -14.24 -3.43
N ASN A 69 -12.08 -13.29 -4.34
CA ASN A 69 -10.70 -12.98 -4.70
C ASN A 69 -9.95 -12.41 -3.50
N LYS A 70 -8.65 -12.74 -3.41
CA LYS A 70 -7.77 -12.14 -2.42
C LYS A 70 -7.59 -10.66 -2.74
N ILE A 71 -7.56 -9.84 -1.72
CA ILE A 71 -7.32 -8.41 -1.84
C ILE A 71 -6.27 -7.98 -0.83
N LYS A 72 -5.52 -6.96 -1.22
CA LYS A 72 -4.66 -6.20 -0.32
C LYS A 72 -5.18 -4.78 -0.26
N PHE A 73 -5.27 -4.19 0.92
CA PHE A 73 -5.77 -2.83 1.05
C PHE A 73 -5.06 -2.03 2.12
N GLN A 74 -5.10 -0.71 1.97
CA GLN A 74 -4.52 0.24 2.92
C GLN A 74 -5.34 1.53 2.95
N PHE A 75 -5.35 2.15 4.12
CA PHE A 75 -5.95 3.45 4.37
C PHE A 75 -4.86 4.52 4.29
N VAL A 76 -5.17 5.64 3.66
CA VAL A 76 -4.23 6.76 3.52
C VAL A 76 -4.93 8.05 3.90
N VAL A 77 -4.33 8.81 4.81
CA VAL A 77 -4.77 10.17 5.14
C VAL A 77 -3.98 11.16 4.29
N LEU A 78 -4.71 12.03 3.61
CA LEU A 78 -4.20 13.11 2.80
C LEU A 78 -4.52 14.46 3.45
N LYS A 79 -3.57 15.39 3.41
CA LYS A 79 -3.76 16.81 3.72
C LYS A 79 -3.13 17.63 2.60
N ASP A 80 -3.87 18.56 2.01
CA ASP A 80 -3.40 19.35 0.85
C ASP A 80 -2.80 18.47 -0.28
N ASP A 81 -3.45 17.33 -0.56
CA ASP A 81 -3.03 16.30 -1.52
C ASP A 81 -1.68 15.62 -1.20
N LYS A 82 -1.11 15.87 -0.02
CA LYS A 82 0.09 15.20 0.50
C LYS A 82 -0.29 14.05 1.43
N VAL A 83 0.47 12.97 1.33
CA VAL A 83 0.31 11.81 2.22
C VAL A 83 0.85 12.15 3.60
N GLU A 84 -0.04 12.21 4.58
CA GLU A 84 0.32 12.44 5.99
C GLU A 84 0.52 11.10 6.72
N LEU A 85 -0.40 10.16 6.52
CA LEU A 85 -0.40 8.86 7.20
C LEU A 85 -0.80 7.75 6.24
N VAL A 86 -0.22 6.57 6.47
CA VAL A 86 -0.53 5.33 5.73
C VAL A 86 -0.66 4.22 6.75
N SER A 87 -1.73 3.42 6.65
CA SER A 87 -1.91 2.24 7.49
C SER A 87 -0.93 1.12 7.09
N PRO A 88 -0.75 0.09 7.93
CA PRO A 88 -0.24 -1.19 7.43
C PRO A 88 -1.10 -1.71 6.26
N ALA A 89 -0.50 -2.54 5.42
CA ALA A 89 -1.26 -3.28 4.42
C ALA A 89 -2.05 -4.39 5.12
N PHE A 90 -3.35 -4.44 4.86
CA PHE A 90 -4.25 -5.51 5.28
C PHE A 90 -4.47 -6.47 4.11
N GLU A 91 -4.74 -7.74 4.44
CA GLU A 91 -5.09 -8.76 3.46
C GLU A 91 -6.42 -9.39 3.85
N ASP A 92 -7.30 -9.58 2.87
CA ASP A 92 -8.57 -10.27 3.08
C ASP A 92 -9.07 -10.89 1.75
N ARG A 93 -10.29 -11.41 1.74
CA ARG A 93 -11.02 -11.79 0.54
C ARG A 93 -12.19 -10.86 0.33
N ALA A 94 -12.49 -10.54 -0.93
CA ALA A 94 -13.65 -9.74 -1.27
C ALA A 94 -14.96 -10.47 -0.89
N HIS A 95 -15.66 -9.95 0.11
CA HIS A 95 -17.03 -10.29 0.50
C HIS A 95 -17.84 -9.01 0.75
N TYR A 96 -19.10 -9.11 1.17
CA TYR A 96 -20.03 -7.98 1.17
C TYR A 96 -19.60 -6.78 2.03
N ILE A 97 -19.05 -7.02 3.22
CA ILE A 97 -18.63 -5.96 4.16
C ILE A 97 -17.27 -6.33 4.73
N ILE A 98 -16.29 -5.43 4.64
CA ILE A 98 -14.95 -5.59 5.22
C ILE A 98 -14.76 -4.51 6.27
N GLU A 99 -14.69 -4.93 7.53
CA GLU A 99 -14.52 -4.06 8.69
C GLU A 99 -13.04 -4.05 9.09
N SER A 100 -12.51 -2.86 9.38
CA SER A 100 -11.13 -2.72 9.81
C SER A 100 -10.99 -1.71 10.96
N LEU A 101 -9.92 -1.90 11.73
CA LEU A 101 -9.50 -1.00 12.79
C LEU A 101 -8.07 -0.55 12.49
N TRP A 102 -7.88 0.77 12.44
CA TRP A 102 -6.57 1.36 12.22
C TRP A 102 -6.12 2.15 13.44
N ASP A 103 -5.19 1.58 14.20
CA ASP A 103 -4.53 2.29 15.30
C ASP A 103 -3.46 3.25 14.77
N VAL A 104 -3.81 4.53 14.70
CA VAL A 104 -2.93 5.61 14.24
C VAL A 104 -1.75 5.84 15.19
N ALA A 105 -1.92 5.60 16.50
CA ALA A 105 -0.86 5.88 17.48
C ALA A 105 0.38 5.02 17.19
N ARG A 106 0.17 3.75 16.87
CA ARG A 106 1.25 2.82 16.46
C ARG A 106 1.86 3.16 15.10
N SER A 107 1.07 3.77 14.22
CA SER A 107 1.47 4.07 12.83
C SER A 107 2.43 5.26 12.75
N LYS A 108 2.29 6.28 13.62
CA LYS A 108 3.23 7.40 13.70
C LYS A 108 4.64 6.97 14.10
N GLN A 109 4.76 5.97 14.98
CA GLN A 109 6.04 5.46 15.44
C GLN A 109 6.81 4.73 14.33
N LEU A 110 6.12 3.92 13.52
CA LEU A 110 6.72 3.21 12.38
C LEU A 110 7.28 4.15 11.29
N ILE A 111 6.64 5.31 11.07
CA ILE A 111 7.13 6.30 10.09
C ILE A 111 8.40 6.99 10.60
N PHE A 112 8.45 7.31 11.89
CA PHE A 112 9.64 7.90 12.52
C PHE A 112 10.83 6.93 12.48
N ASP A 113 10.58 5.64 12.76
CA ASP A 113 11.61 4.60 12.72
C ASP A 113 12.16 4.35 11.30
N LYS A 114 11.31 4.45 10.27
CA LYS A 114 11.76 4.35 8.87
C LYS A 114 12.58 5.58 8.43
N LYS A 115 12.21 6.80 8.83
CA LYS A 115 12.98 8.01 8.49
C LYS A 115 14.38 7.98 9.12
N SER A 116 14.47 7.63 10.40
CA SER A 116 15.74 7.50 11.12
C SER A 116 16.65 6.37 10.60
N GLN A 117 16.08 5.30 10.03
CA GLN A 117 16.86 4.28 9.30
C GLN A 117 17.31 4.71 7.90
N THR A 118 16.55 5.58 7.22
CA THR A 118 16.90 6.07 5.88
C THR A 118 18.01 7.13 5.96
N GLU A 119 17.93 8.06 6.92
CA GLU A 119 18.98 9.07 7.16
C GLU A 119 20.33 8.47 7.58
N ASN A 120 20.32 7.30 8.24
CA ASN A 120 21.54 6.56 8.60
C ASN A 120 22.22 5.87 7.40
N LYS A 121 21.48 5.50 6.36
CA LYS A 121 22.07 4.92 5.15
C LYS A 121 22.79 5.97 4.32
N ASP A 122 22.23 7.17 4.22
CA ASP A 122 22.85 8.26 3.46
C ASP A 122 24.18 8.71 4.09
N HIS A 123 24.26 8.82 5.42
CA HIS A 123 25.51 9.16 6.12
C HIS A 123 26.64 8.14 5.90
N ARG A 124 26.32 6.84 5.82
CA ARG A 124 27.32 5.80 5.54
C ARG A 124 27.86 5.90 4.11
N VAL A 125 27.01 6.23 3.14
CA VAL A 125 27.44 6.39 1.74
C VAL A 125 28.36 7.61 1.61
N TYR A 126 28.06 8.73 2.27
CA TYR A 126 28.93 9.90 2.23
C TYR A 126 30.32 9.67 2.86
N GLN A 127 30.43 8.90 3.95
CA GLN A 127 31.73 8.57 4.54
C GLN A 127 32.56 7.64 3.62
N GLN A 128 31.93 6.65 2.99
CA GLN A 128 32.61 5.71 2.09
C GLN A 128 33.09 6.38 0.78
N PHE A 129 32.40 7.42 0.31
CA PHE A 129 32.83 8.24 -0.83
C PHE A 129 34.00 9.18 -0.50
N GLN A 130 34.11 9.64 0.75
CA GLN A 130 35.24 10.49 1.19
C GLN A 130 36.53 9.67 1.35
N GLU A 131 36.45 8.45 1.91
CA GLU A 131 37.61 7.55 2.04
C GLU A 131 38.18 7.10 0.68
N ASN A 132 37.34 6.91 -0.34
CA ASN A 132 37.80 6.55 -1.69
C ASN A 132 38.46 7.71 -2.44
N LYS A 133 38.10 8.97 -2.14
CA LYS A 133 38.78 10.15 -2.73
C LYS A 133 40.18 10.36 -2.15
N THR A 134 40.40 10.07 -0.87
CA THR A 134 41.74 10.13 -0.25
C THR A 134 42.68 9.05 -0.78
N LEU A 135 42.18 7.85 -1.09
CA LEU A 135 42.97 6.78 -1.72
C LEU A 135 43.41 7.14 -3.15
N LEU A 136 42.52 7.72 -3.96
CA LEU A 136 42.85 8.16 -5.33
C LEU A 136 43.77 9.39 -5.34
N GLY A 137 43.61 10.31 -4.39
CA GLY A 137 44.50 11.47 -4.24
C GLY A 137 45.93 11.10 -3.86
N ASN A 138 46.13 9.98 -3.15
CA ASN A 138 47.45 9.48 -2.80
C ASN A 138 48.13 8.69 -3.93
N LEU A 139 47.35 8.09 -4.86
CA LEU A 139 47.92 7.41 -6.03
C LEU A 139 48.46 8.39 -7.09
N ILE A 140 47.82 9.56 -7.25
CA ILE A 140 48.24 10.57 -8.24
C ILE A 140 49.56 11.23 -7.83
N LYS A 141 49.87 11.33 -6.53
CA LYS A 141 51.17 11.86 -6.06
C LYS A 141 52.35 10.90 -6.27
N GLN A 142 52.10 9.64 -6.59
CA GLN A 142 53.16 8.65 -6.80
C GLN A 142 53.64 8.59 -8.26
N TRP A 143 52.95 9.24 -9.18
CA TRP A 143 53.35 9.44 -10.58
C TRP A 143 53.50 10.94 -10.82
N GLY A 144 54.69 11.47 -10.56
CA GLY A 144 54.97 12.90 -10.59
C GLY A 144 54.57 13.58 -11.91
N LEU A 145 53.61 14.49 -11.81
CA LEU A 145 53.43 15.66 -12.66
C LEU A 145 53.44 16.90 -11.76
#